data_AF-A0A7W0KU22-F1
#
_entry.id   AF-A0A7W0KU22-F1
#
_cell.length_a   1.000
_cell.length_b   1.000
_cell.length_c   1.000
_cell.angle_alpha   90.00
_cell.angle_beta   90.00
_cell.angle_gamma   90.00
#
_symmetry.space_group_name_H-M   'P 1'
#
loop_
_entity.id
_entity.type
_entity.pdbx_description
1 polymer ?
#
loop_
_entity_poly.entity_id
_entity_poly.type
_entity_poly.pdbx_seq_one_letter_code
_entity_poly.pdbx_strand_id
1 'polypeptide(L)'
;ILRAGRSASQVRTLIVQGDRACVDATFTLGTLPAEPPAPWWSNREPFDLPPIDECVKLPAARDGAPFVVSIMDRSDLRLDPEVIGFASGNPSGKAELRGWISFADNRPVDALGLLFFTDAFPPATFELAEAGWVPTLSLSVYVRAVPVPGPLRVSQTAQVVDGGRFDEVCEVWDASDRLVAQATQLAAIRIPEGLQPPARP
;
A
#
# COMPACT_ATOMS: atom_id res chain seq x y z
N ILE A 1 -0.50 22.45 16.13
CA ILE A 1 0.87 21.92 16.35
C ILE A 1 0.91 21.38 17.77
N LEU A 2 1.37 20.14 17.98
CA LEU A 2 1.48 19.53 19.30
C LEU A 2 2.84 19.84 19.95
N ARG A 3 3.91 19.81 19.15
CA ARG A 3 5.28 20.15 19.58
C ARG A 3 6.09 20.66 18.40
N ALA A 4 6.86 21.72 18.60
CA ALA A 4 7.87 22.19 17.65
C ALA A 4 9.27 21.89 18.20
N GLY A 5 10.16 21.34 17.36
CA GLY A 5 11.53 21.01 17.73
C GLY A 5 12.49 21.30 16.58
N ARG A 6 13.79 21.27 16.86
CA ARG A 6 14.84 21.61 15.88
C ARG A 6 14.91 20.62 14.71
N SER A 7 14.82 19.33 15.00
CA SER A 7 14.94 18.25 14.00
C SER A 7 13.60 17.59 13.67
N ALA A 8 12.61 17.70 14.56
CA ALA A 8 11.30 17.10 14.38
C ALA A 8 10.21 17.94 15.04
N SER A 9 9.05 18.00 14.39
CA SER A 9 7.83 18.62 14.92
C SER A 9 6.67 17.64 14.85
N GLN A 10 5.78 17.71 15.84
CA GLN A 10 4.58 16.88 15.92
C GLN A 10 3.35 17.73 15.62
N VAL A 11 2.54 17.25 14.68
CA VAL A 11 1.32 17.94 14.21
C VAL A 11 0.18 16.94 14.24
N ARG A 12 -1.00 17.39 14.70
CA ARG A 12 -2.26 16.65 14.55
C ARG A 12 -3.16 17.44 13.63
N THR A 13 -3.85 16.74 12.74
CA THR A 13 -4.80 17.32 11.79
C THR A 13 -6.07 16.50 11.78
N LEU A 14 -7.21 17.16 11.63
CA LEU A 14 -8.50 16.53 11.46
C LEU A 14 -9.06 16.88 10.07
N ILE A 15 -9.40 15.87 9.28
CA ILE A 15 -10.16 16.03 8.05
C ILE A 15 -11.64 15.97 8.41
N VAL A 16 -12.38 17.01 8.06
CA VAL A 16 -13.81 17.17 8.34
C VAL A 16 -14.55 17.31 7.01
N GLN A 17 -15.70 16.65 6.87
CA GLN A 17 -16.62 16.82 5.75
C GLN A 17 -18.00 17.17 6.29
N GLY A 18 -18.50 18.35 5.95
CA GLY A 18 -19.67 18.92 6.62
C GLY A 18 -19.36 19.18 8.10
N ASP A 19 -20.15 18.61 8.99
CA ASP A 19 -19.97 18.66 10.45
C ASP A 19 -19.31 17.39 11.03
N ARG A 20 -18.98 16.41 10.17
CA ARG A 20 -18.47 15.10 10.60
C ARG A 20 -16.94 15.02 10.49
N ALA A 21 -16.30 14.65 11.59
CA ALA A 21 -14.92 14.22 11.60
C ALA A 21 -14.76 12.92 10.79
N CYS A 22 -13.87 12.92 9.79
CA CYS A 22 -13.64 11.79 8.88
C CYS A 22 -12.31 11.08 9.18
N VAL A 23 -11.21 11.83 9.31
CA VAL A 23 -9.87 11.28 9.54
C VAL A 23 -9.15 12.12 10.57
N ASP A 24 -8.58 11.47 11.58
CA ASP A 24 -7.69 12.10 12.56
C ASP A 24 -6.28 11.54 12.39
N ALA A 25 -5.33 12.42 12.09
CA ALA A 25 -3.97 12.03 11.75
C ALA A 25 -2.96 12.78 12.61
N THR A 26 -1.91 12.07 13.05
CA THR A 26 -0.77 12.65 13.74
C THR A 26 0.50 12.39 12.93
N PHE A 27 1.26 13.45 12.67
CA PHE A 27 2.50 13.43 11.91
C PHE A 27 3.68 13.75 12.79
N THR A 28 4.78 13.04 12.58
CA THR A 28 6.12 13.49 12.97
C THR A 28 6.82 13.97 11.71
N LEU A 29 7.06 15.27 11.62
CA LEU A 29 7.62 15.93 10.45
C LEU A 29 9.08 16.32 10.71
N GLY A 30 9.93 16.09 9.72
CA GLY A 30 11.34 16.49 9.69
C GLY A 30 11.82 16.65 8.26
N THR A 31 13.08 17.05 8.08
CA THR A 31 13.67 17.22 6.75
C THR A 31 14.45 15.98 6.36
N LEU A 32 14.07 15.35 5.25
CA LEU A 32 14.86 14.29 4.62
C LEU A 32 15.96 14.91 3.77
N PRO A 33 17.18 14.34 3.74
CA PRO A 33 18.23 14.79 2.84
C PRO A 33 17.84 14.51 1.38
N ALA A 34 18.24 15.38 0.46
CA ALA A 34 18.02 15.18 -0.98
C ALA A 34 18.77 13.94 -1.51
N GLU A 35 19.98 13.72 -1.00
CA GLU A 35 20.81 12.55 -1.29
C GLU A 35 21.04 11.78 0.01
N PRO A 36 20.20 10.79 0.34
CA PRO A 36 20.36 10.02 1.56
C PRO A 36 21.58 9.08 1.44
N PRO A 37 22.44 8.98 2.47
CA PRO A 37 23.49 7.96 2.49
C PRO A 37 22.88 6.55 2.50
N ALA A 38 23.70 5.53 2.25
CA ALA A 38 23.30 4.15 2.50
C ALA A 38 22.82 3.97 3.95
N PRO A 39 21.82 3.10 4.20
CA PRO A 39 21.40 2.82 5.57
C PRO A 39 22.58 2.25 6.36
N TRP A 40 22.72 2.68 7.62
CA TRP A 40 23.74 2.12 8.52
C TRP A 40 23.48 0.64 8.81
N TRP A 41 22.22 0.22 8.81
CA TRP A 41 21.78 -1.17 8.95
C TRP A 41 20.39 -1.36 8.33
N SER A 42 20.15 -2.54 7.75
CA SER A 42 18.84 -3.01 7.29
C SER A 42 18.82 -4.54 7.36
N ASN A 43 17.71 -5.14 7.79
CA ASN A 43 17.40 -6.55 7.60
C ASN A 43 16.37 -6.78 6.48
N ARG A 44 16.13 -5.75 5.67
CA ARG A 44 15.25 -5.78 4.50
C ARG A 44 16.10 -5.77 3.25
N GLU A 45 15.70 -6.60 2.29
CA GLU A 45 16.27 -6.69 0.96
C GLU A 45 15.19 -6.34 -0.06
N PRO A 46 15.54 -5.66 -1.17
CA PRO A 46 14.61 -5.48 -2.26
C PRO A 46 14.16 -6.84 -2.79
N PHE A 47 12.93 -6.90 -3.31
CA PHE A 47 12.44 -8.07 -4.02
C PHE A 47 12.44 -7.82 -5.53
N ASP A 48 12.52 -8.92 -6.28
CA ASP A 48 12.44 -8.90 -7.72
C ASP A 48 10.98 -8.92 -8.17
N LEU A 49 10.72 -8.26 -9.29
CA LEU A 49 9.48 -8.35 -10.04
C LEU A 49 9.79 -8.71 -11.49
N PRO A 50 8.85 -9.35 -12.20
CA PRO A 50 8.91 -9.39 -13.65
C PRO A 50 9.06 -7.97 -14.24
N PRO A 51 9.61 -7.85 -15.46
CA PRO A 51 9.60 -6.60 -16.20
C PRO A 51 8.21 -5.94 -16.19
N ILE A 52 8.17 -4.61 -16.09
CA ILE A 52 6.92 -3.86 -15.90
C ILE A 52 5.89 -4.08 -17.03
N ASP A 53 6.36 -4.40 -18.23
CA ASP A 53 5.57 -4.72 -19.41
C ASP A 53 5.02 -6.16 -19.42
N GLU A 54 5.57 -7.04 -18.59
CA GLU A 54 5.05 -8.39 -18.32
C GLU A 54 4.04 -8.39 -17.15
N CYS A 55 3.99 -7.31 -16.36
CA CYS A 55 3.02 -7.16 -15.27
C CYS A 55 1.63 -6.71 -15.74
N VAL A 56 0.60 -7.13 -15.02
CA VAL A 56 -0.81 -6.90 -15.37
C VAL A 56 -1.29 -5.55 -14.86
N LYS A 57 -1.60 -4.64 -15.78
CA LYS A 57 -2.19 -3.33 -15.43
C LYS A 57 -3.59 -3.50 -14.83
N LEU A 58 -3.84 -2.89 -13.68
CA LEU A 58 -5.16 -2.82 -13.07
C LEU A 58 -5.96 -1.61 -13.58
N PRO A 59 -7.10 -1.81 -14.27
CA PRO A 59 -7.95 -0.71 -14.71
C PRO A 59 -8.88 -0.22 -13.59
N ALA A 60 -9.28 1.06 -13.66
CA ALA A 60 -10.25 1.64 -12.72
C ALA A 60 -11.67 1.09 -12.89
N ALA A 61 -12.04 0.76 -14.12
CA ALA A 61 -13.30 0.11 -14.45
C ALA A 61 -13.03 -1.33 -14.88
N ARG A 62 -13.80 -2.26 -14.31
CA ARG A 62 -13.79 -3.68 -14.69
C ARG A 62 -15.21 -4.11 -15.03
N ASP A 63 -15.37 -4.93 -16.05
CA ASP A 63 -16.66 -5.50 -16.39
C ASP A 63 -17.22 -6.30 -15.21
N GLY A 64 -18.46 -6.01 -14.83
CA GLY A 64 -19.13 -6.64 -13.68
C GLY A 64 -18.76 -6.05 -12.31
N ALA A 65 -17.85 -5.08 -12.21
CA ALA A 65 -17.56 -4.42 -10.94
C ALA A 65 -18.71 -3.47 -10.52
N PRO A 66 -19.06 -3.42 -9.22
CA PRO A 66 -20.18 -2.61 -8.74
C PRO A 66 -19.92 -1.10 -8.79
N PHE A 67 -18.66 -0.67 -8.92
CA PHE A 67 -18.25 0.74 -8.99
C PHE A 67 -16.88 0.89 -9.65
N VAL A 68 -16.55 2.14 -10.01
CA VAL A 68 -15.23 2.54 -10.52
C VAL A 68 -14.29 2.79 -9.35
N VAL A 69 -13.10 2.19 -9.38
CA VAL A 69 -12.05 2.39 -8.38
C VAL A 69 -11.17 3.56 -8.83
N SER A 70 -11.63 4.79 -8.63
CA SER A 70 -11.01 6.01 -9.21
C SER A 70 -9.55 6.24 -8.84
N ILE A 71 -9.06 5.61 -7.77
CA ILE A 71 -7.64 5.68 -7.40
C ILE A 71 -6.75 5.09 -8.51
N MET A 72 -7.25 4.09 -9.24
CA MET A 72 -6.55 3.44 -10.35
C MET A 72 -6.42 4.34 -11.58
N ASP A 73 -7.24 5.39 -11.71
CA ASP A 73 -7.05 6.41 -12.78
C ASP A 73 -5.90 7.37 -12.46
N ARG A 74 -5.41 7.37 -11.21
CA ARG A 74 -4.33 8.25 -10.74
C ARG A 74 -3.00 7.52 -10.61
N SER A 75 -3.00 6.20 -10.72
CA SER A 75 -1.82 5.34 -10.65
C SER A 75 -1.69 4.47 -11.89
N ASP A 76 -0.48 4.34 -12.45
CA ASP A 76 -0.17 3.18 -13.30
C ASP A 76 0.24 2.02 -12.39
N LEU A 77 -0.75 1.29 -11.87
CA LEU A 77 -0.57 0.11 -11.02
C LEU A 77 -0.54 -1.16 -11.89
N ARG A 78 0.53 -1.93 -11.76
CA ARG A 78 0.75 -3.18 -12.50
C ARG A 78 1.18 -4.28 -11.54
N LEU A 79 0.36 -5.32 -11.41
CA LEU A 79 0.61 -6.43 -10.50
C LEU A 79 1.45 -7.54 -11.16
N ASP A 80 2.25 -8.20 -10.34
CA ASP A 80 2.91 -9.45 -10.71
C ASP A 80 1.85 -10.51 -11.09
N PRO A 81 1.96 -11.18 -12.25
CA PRO A 81 1.05 -12.25 -12.64
C PRO A 81 0.93 -13.39 -11.61
N GLU A 82 1.94 -13.62 -10.76
CA GLU A 82 1.91 -14.67 -9.74
C GLU A 82 0.98 -14.38 -8.55
N VAL A 83 0.61 -13.12 -8.34
CA VAL A 83 -0.16 -12.66 -7.17
C VAL A 83 -1.47 -11.98 -7.57
N ILE A 84 -2.02 -12.34 -8.73
CA ILE A 84 -3.30 -11.80 -9.22
C ILE A 84 -4.37 -12.90 -9.40
N GLY A 85 -4.24 -14.01 -8.67
CA GLY A 85 -5.16 -15.13 -8.70
C GLY A 85 -6.60 -14.73 -8.35
N PHE A 86 -6.78 -13.74 -7.47
CA PHE A 86 -8.09 -13.18 -7.13
C PHE A 86 -8.85 -12.67 -8.36
N ALA A 87 -8.16 -12.14 -9.38
CA ALA A 87 -8.81 -11.57 -10.55
C ALA A 87 -9.41 -12.63 -11.48
N SER A 88 -8.93 -13.88 -11.39
CA SER A 88 -9.43 -15.04 -12.13
C SER A 88 -10.24 -16.01 -11.26
N GLY A 89 -10.53 -15.63 -10.00
CA GLY A 89 -11.25 -16.49 -9.06
C GLY A 89 -10.44 -17.67 -8.52
N ASN A 90 -9.10 -17.64 -8.68
CA ASN A 90 -8.19 -18.66 -8.20
C ASN A 90 -7.12 -18.05 -7.27
N PRO A 91 -7.52 -17.50 -6.11
CA PRO A 91 -6.60 -16.88 -5.16
C PRO A 91 -5.54 -17.88 -4.68
N SER A 92 -4.30 -17.41 -4.53
CA SER A 92 -3.13 -18.23 -4.17
C SER A 92 -3.13 -18.74 -2.72
N GLY A 93 -3.90 -18.10 -1.83
CA GLY A 93 -3.90 -18.38 -0.41
C GLY A 93 -2.74 -17.74 0.36
N LYS A 94 -1.89 -16.93 -0.28
CA LYS A 94 -0.68 -16.34 0.33
C LYS A 94 -0.88 -14.98 1.00
N ALA A 95 -2.05 -14.36 0.79
CA ALA A 95 -2.37 -13.04 1.33
C ALA A 95 -1.34 -11.95 0.97
N GLU A 96 -0.79 -12.01 -0.25
CA GLU A 96 0.26 -11.12 -0.74
C GLU A 96 -0.16 -10.51 -2.07
N LEU A 97 0.07 -9.21 -2.24
CA LEU A 97 0.11 -8.56 -3.54
C LEU A 97 1.46 -7.86 -3.69
N ARG A 98 2.00 -7.86 -4.91
CA ARG A 98 3.20 -7.11 -5.25
C ARG A 98 3.13 -6.63 -6.70
N GLY A 99 3.80 -5.51 -6.97
CA GLY A 99 3.72 -4.90 -8.29
C GLY A 99 4.49 -3.60 -8.40
N TRP A 100 4.44 -3.06 -9.62
CA TRP A 100 4.95 -1.75 -9.97
C TRP A 100 3.87 -0.69 -9.80
N ILE A 101 4.24 0.49 -9.31
CA ILE A 101 3.34 1.64 -9.25
C ILE A 101 4.06 2.96 -9.57
N SER A 102 3.37 3.83 -10.30
CA SER A 102 3.76 5.22 -10.54
C SER A 102 2.51 6.09 -10.67
N PHE A 103 2.65 7.41 -10.73
CA PHE A 103 1.51 8.27 -11.06
C PHE A 103 1.16 8.14 -12.54
N ALA A 104 -0.14 8.06 -12.85
CA ALA A 104 -0.63 7.93 -14.22
C ALA A 104 -0.30 9.15 -15.11
N ASP A 105 -0.04 10.32 -14.50
CA ASP A 105 0.37 11.55 -15.19
C ASP A 105 1.90 11.68 -15.37
N ASN A 106 2.66 10.64 -15.00
CA ASN A 106 4.12 10.57 -15.07
C ASN A 106 4.87 11.60 -14.23
N ARG A 107 4.21 12.27 -13.27
CA ARG A 107 4.94 13.16 -12.35
C ARG A 107 5.87 12.33 -11.44
N PRO A 108 7.04 12.87 -11.04
CA PRO A 108 7.91 12.21 -10.07
C PRO A 108 7.18 11.93 -8.75
N VAL A 109 7.52 10.81 -8.11
CA VAL A 109 7.00 10.50 -6.78
C VAL A 109 7.79 11.28 -5.74
N ASP A 110 7.11 12.09 -4.95
CA ASP A 110 7.69 12.80 -3.81
C ASP A 110 7.32 12.11 -2.48
N ALA A 111 7.77 12.71 -1.37
CA ALA A 111 7.49 12.17 -0.03
C ALA A 111 5.98 12.07 0.29
N LEU A 112 5.14 12.93 -0.29
CA LEU A 112 3.68 12.89 -0.09
C LEU A 112 3.04 11.82 -0.98
N GLY A 113 3.54 11.63 -2.20
CA GLY A 113 3.12 10.55 -3.09
C GLY A 113 3.35 9.17 -2.48
N LEU A 114 4.41 9.00 -1.68
CA LEU A 114 4.63 7.76 -0.93
C LEU A 114 3.50 7.45 0.06
N LEU A 115 2.92 8.46 0.73
CA LEU A 115 1.78 8.26 1.63
C LEU A 115 0.53 7.78 0.87
N PHE A 116 0.39 8.20 -0.38
CA PHE A 116 -0.71 7.77 -1.25
C PHE A 116 -0.49 6.32 -1.70
N PHE A 117 0.72 5.95 -2.12
CA PHE A 117 0.99 4.61 -2.65
C PHE A 117 1.00 3.49 -1.62
N THR A 118 1.17 3.79 -0.33
CA THR A 118 1.11 2.77 0.73
C THR A 118 -0.27 2.14 0.95
N ASP A 119 -1.33 2.73 0.37
CA ASP A 119 -2.72 2.24 0.44
C ASP A 119 -3.41 2.33 -0.93
N ALA A 120 -2.63 2.24 -2.02
CA ALA A 120 -3.15 2.37 -3.39
C ALA A 120 -3.45 1.02 -4.07
N PHE A 121 -2.91 -0.07 -3.55
CA PHE A 121 -3.15 -1.42 -4.06
C PHE A 121 -4.51 -1.95 -3.56
N PRO A 122 -5.09 -2.97 -4.24
CA PRO A 122 -6.18 -3.74 -3.66
C PRO A 122 -5.77 -4.37 -2.32
N PRO A 123 -6.70 -4.74 -1.43
CA PRO A 123 -6.36 -5.44 -0.20
C PRO A 123 -5.69 -6.78 -0.48
N ALA A 124 -4.60 -7.10 0.22
CA ALA A 124 -3.88 -8.37 0.04
C ALA A 124 -4.74 -9.60 0.42
N THR A 125 -5.78 -9.39 1.23
CA THR A 125 -6.78 -10.41 1.58
C THR A 125 -7.63 -10.89 0.40
N PHE A 126 -7.61 -10.21 -0.75
CA PHE A 126 -8.25 -10.72 -1.96
C PHE A 126 -7.62 -12.05 -2.43
N GLU A 127 -6.35 -12.28 -2.11
CA GLU A 127 -5.67 -13.56 -2.31
C GLU A 127 -6.03 -14.63 -1.26
N LEU A 128 -6.98 -14.34 -0.36
CA LEU A 128 -7.53 -15.29 0.62
C LEU A 128 -9.03 -15.51 0.43
N ALA A 129 -9.79 -14.42 0.25
CA ALA A 129 -11.24 -14.44 0.23
C ALA A 129 -11.80 -13.25 -0.57
N GLU A 130 -12.86 -13.50 -1.34
CA GLU A 130 -13.67 -12.43 -1.93
C GLU A 130 -14.59 -11.82 -0.85
N ALA A 131 -14.02 -10.96 -0.02
CA ALA A 131 -14.68 -10.44 1.19
C ALA A 131 -15.48 -9.14 0.98
N GLY A 132 -15.59 -8.66 -0.26
CA GLY A 132 -16.30 -7.43 -0.58
C GLY A 132 -15.64 -6.18 0.02
N TRP A 133 -16.30 -5.53 0.99
CA TRP A 133 -15.83 -4.27 1.57
C TRP A 133 -14.81 -4.50 2.69
N VAL A 134 -13.62 -3.91 2.52
CA VAL A 134 -12.46 -4.08 3.41
C VAL A 134 -11.94 -2.70 3.85
N PRO A 135 -12.61 -2.02 4.79
CA PRO A 135 -12.23 -0.66 5.17
C PRO A 135 -11.03 -0.62 6.11
N THR A 136 -10.11 0.30 5.81
CA THR A 136 -9.05 0.75 6.72
C THR A 136 -9.62 1.34 7.99
N LEU A 137 -9.15 0.86 9.14
CA LEU A 137 -9.47 1.39 10.47
C LEU A 137 -8.35 2.31 11.00
N SER A 138 -7.09 1.96 10.70
CA SER A 138 -5.93 2.80 11.00
C SER A 138 -4.76 2.44 10.09
N LEU A 139 -3.96 3.44 9.73
CA LEU A 139 -2.76 3.29 8.90
C LEU A 139 -1.60 4.06 9.55
N SER A 140 -0.45 3.41 9.70
CA SER A 140 0.81 4.03 10.14
C SER A 140 1.83 3.95 9.02
N VAL A 141 2.40 5.08 8.62
CA VAL A 141 3.37 5.16 7.52
C VAL A 141 4.68 5.76 7.99
N TYR A 142 5.78 5.20 7.54
CA TYR A 142 7.11 5.78 7.66
C TYR A 142 7.66 6.11 6.26
N VAL A 143 7.87 7.39 5.99
CA VAL A 143 8.65 7.83 4.82
C VAL A 143 10.14 7.82 5.20
N ARG A 144 10.93 6.98 4.53
CA ARG A 144 12.35 6.74 4.84
C ARG A 144 13.27 7.62 3.99
N ALA A 145 12.88 7.93 2.76
CA ALA A 145 13.64 8.76 1.82
C ALA A 145 12.72 9.33 0.74
N VAL A 146 13.17 10.37 0.03
CA VAL A 146 12.58 10.77 -1.24
C VAL A 146 13.10 9.80 -2.31
N PRO A 147 12.23 9.17 -3.12
CA PRO A 147 12.66 8.17 -4.09
C PRO A 147 13.40 8.82 -5.26
N VAL A 148 14.32 8.07 -5.85
CA VAL A 148 14.86 8.44 -7.17
C VAL A 148 13.75 8.36 -8.23
N PRO A 149 13.86 9.11 -9.36
CA PRO A 149 12.87 9.02 -10.44
C PRO A 149 12.71 7.60 -10.99
N GLY A 150 11.46 7.15 -11.14
CA GLY A 150 11.11 5.84 -11.69
C GLY A 150 9.86 5.24 -11.06
N PRO A 151 9.36 4.10 -11.59
CA PRO A 151 8.32 3.33 -10.92
C PRO A 151 8.84 2.74 -9.61
N LEU A 152 7.94 2.56 -8.66
CA LEU A 152 8.22 1.94 -7.36
C LEU A 152 7.82 0.48 -7.40
N ARG A 153 8.56 -0.38 -6.70
CA ARG A 153 8.13 -1.74 -6.34
C ARG A 153 7.41 -1.67 -5.01
N VAL A 154 6.22 -2.24 -4.94
CA VAL A 154 5.44 -2.28 -3.71
C VAL A 154 5.05 -3.72 -3.43
N SER A 155 5.22 -4.15 -2.19
CA SER A 155 4.64 -5.37 -1.66
C SER A 155 3.66 -5.02 -0.55
N GLN A 156 2.58 -5.79 -0.46
CA GLN A 156 1.60 -5.75 0.60
C GLN A 156 1.28 -7.17 1.03
N THR A 157 1.34 -7.43 2.33
CA THR A 157 1.07 -8.77 2.88
C THR A 157 0.19 -8.66 4.11
N ALA A 158 -0.85 -9.49 4.18
CA ALA A 158 -1.62 -9.67 5.39
C ALA A 158 -1.07 -10.85 6.20
N GLN A 159 -0.84 -10.65 7.50
CA GLN A 159 -0.19 -11.67 8.34
C GLN A 159 -1.20 -12.49 9.15
N VAL A 160 -2.23 -11.83 9.69
CA VAL A 160 -3.24 -12.46 10.53
C VAL A 160 -4.62 -11.97 10.12
N VAL A 161 -5.54 -12.91 9.87
CA VAL A 161 -6.97 -12.64 9.74
C VAL A 161 -7.69 -13.31 10.90
N ASP A 162 -8.28 -12.52 11.80
CA ASP A 162 -9.02 -13.04 12.95
C ASP A 162 -10.08 -12.05 13.43
N GLY A 163 -11.19 -12.57 13.96
CA GLY A 163 -12.25 -11.73 14.55
C GLY A 163 -12.85 -10.68 13.60
N GLY A 164 -12.83 -10.92 12.28
CA GLY A 164 -13.27 -9.95 11.28
C GLY A 164 -12.32 -8.75 11.12
N ARG A 165 -11.04 -8.95 11.43
CA ARG A 165 -9.96 -7.97 11.32
C ARG A 165 -8.74 -8.61 10.68
N PHE A 166 -7.89 -7.77 10.08
CA PHE A 166 -6.58 -8.19 9.63
C PHE A 166 -5.60 -7.02 9.64
N ASP A 167 -4.32 -7.35 9.71
CA ASP A 167 -3.22 -6.42 9.47
C ASP A 167 -2.78 -6.48 8.01
N GLU A 168 -2.23 -5.38 7.49
CA GLU A 168 -1.53 -5.37 6.21
C GLU A 168 -0.21 -4.60 6.36
N VAL A 169 0.88 -5.22 5.93
CA VAL A 169 2.23 -4.66 5.96
C VAL A 169 2.64 -4.32 4.55
N CYS A 170 3.04 -3.07 4.32
CA CYS A 170 3.46 -2.56 3.03
C CYS A 170 4.93 -2.13 3.04
N GLU A 171 5.69 -2.51 2.02
CA GLU A 171 7.05 -2.02 1.76
C GLU A 171 7.13 -1.43 0.36
N VAL A 172 7.79 -0.27 0.24
CA VAL A 172 7.91 0.48 -1.01
C VAL A 172 9.39 0.72 -1.31
N TRP A 173 9.83 0.24 -2.47
CA TRP A 173 11.21 0.30 -2.93
C TRP A 173 11.33 1.11 -4.20
N ASP A 174 12.33 1.99 -4.29
CA ASP A 174 12.59 2.76 -5.51
C ASP A 174 13.46 2.02 -6.53
N ALA A 175 13.74 2.67 -7.66
CA ALA A 175 14.54 2.11 -8.74
C ALA A 175 16.04 1.93 -8.40
N SER A 176 16.49 2.44 -7.25
CA SER A 176 17.86 2.27 -6.73
C SER A 176 17.97 1.22 -5.64
N ASP A 177 16.97 0.33 -5.53
CA ASP A 177 16.87 -0.69 -4.48
C ASP A 177 16.82 -0.12 -3.05
N ARG A 178 16.36 1.13 -2.89
CA ARG A 178 16.17 1.73 -1.57
C ARG A 178 14.74 1.56 -1.08
N LEU A 179 14.59 1.11 0.16
CA LEU A 179 13.33 1.16 0.89
C LEU A 179 12.98 2.62 1.22
N VAL A 180 11.97 3.16 0.55
CA VAL A 180 11.58 4.58 0.64
C VAL A 180 10.34 4.81 1.48
N ALA A 181 9.47 3.81 1.63
CA ALA A 181 8.37 3.84 2.58
C ALA A 181 8.04 2.46 3.14
N GLN A 182 7.46 2.46 4.34
CA GLN A 182 6.87 1.29 4.97
C GLN A 182 5.55 1.69 5.63
N ALA A 183 4.57 0.80 5.62
CA ALA A 183 3.33 1.03 6.34
C ALA A 183 2.79 -0.23 7.01
N THR A 184 2.00 -0.01 8.05
CA THR A 184 1.14 -1.03 8.65
C THR A 184 -0.28 -0.52 8.79
N GLN A 185 -1.23 -1.33 8.35
CA GLN A 185 -2.65 -1.04 8.36
C GLN A 185 -3.38 -2.05 9.24
N LEU A 186 -4.38 -1.59 9.97
CA LEU A 186 -5.43 -2.43 10.56
C LEU A 186 -6.71 -2.16 9.78
N ALA A 187 -7.35 -3.22 9.31
CA ALA A 187 -8.58 -3.12 8.53
C ALA A 187 -9.64 -4.14 8.98
N ALA A 188 -10.89 -3.88 8.61
CA ALA A 188 -12.00 -4.79 8.83
C ALA A 188 -12.22 -5.68 7.61
N ILE A 189 -12.65 -6.91 7.86
CA ILE A 189 -12.99 -7.87 6.81
C ILE A 189 -14.17 -8.72 7.24
N ARG A 190 -15.05 -9.07 6.27
CA ARG A 190 -16.13 -10.03 6.48
C ARG A 190 -15.90 -11.26 5.63
N ILE A 191 -15.45 -12.34 6.26
CA ILE A 191 -15.28 -13.62 5.57
C ILE A 191 -16.66 -14.24 5.31
N PRO A 192 -16.94 -14.70 4.07
CA PRO A 192 -18.18 -15.42 3.77
C PRO A 192 -18.35 -16.67 4.65
N GLU A 193 -19.59 -16.93 5.05
CA GLU A 193 -19.91 -18.11 5.85
C GLU A 193 -19.57 -19.40 5.08
N GLY A 194 -18.96 -20.36 5.77
CA GLY A 194 -18.56 -21.65 5.19
C GLY A 194 -17.25 -21.65 4.41
N LEU A 195 -16.65 -20.49 4.12
CA LEU A 195 -15.34 -20.41 3.49
C LEU A 195 -14.27 -21.02 4.41
N GLN A 196 -13.53 -22.00 3.90
CA GLN A 196 -12.41 -22.59 4.61
C GLN A 196 -11.15 -21.76 4.39
N PRO A 197 -10.30 -21.57 5.43
CA PRO A 197 -9.01 -20.92 5.22
C PRO A 197 -8.15 -21.75 4.26
N PRO A 198 -7.24 -21.12 3.49
CA PRO A 198 -6.29 -21.86 2.68
C PRO A 198 -5.40 -22.74 3.57
N ALA A 199 -4.83 -23.78 2.97
CA ALA A 199 -3.87 -24.63 3.67
C ALA A 199 -2.71 -23.78 4.19
N ARG A 200 -2.30 -24.01 5.44
CA ARG A 200 -1.09 -23.38 5.96
C ARG A 200 0.12 -23.89 5.17
N PRO A 201 1.07 -23.02 4.82
CA PRO A 201 2.33 -23.45 4.24
C PRO A 201 3.11 -24.39 5.17
#